data_AF-A0A7W7YBG5-F1
#
_entry.id   AF-A0A7W7YBG5-F1
#
_cell.length_a   1.000
_cell.length_b   1.000
_cell.length_c   1.000
_cell.angle_alpha   90.00
_cell.angle_beta   90.00
_cell.angle_gamma   90.00
#
_symmetry.space_group_name_H-M   'P 1'
#
loop_
_entity.id
_entity.type
_entity.pdbx_description
1 polymer ?
#
loop_
_entity_poly.entity_id
_entity_poly.type
_entity_poly.pdbx_seq_one_letter_code
_entity_poly.pdbx_strand_id
1 'polypeptide(L)'
;MTPKVFISYSWASQSHQERVKEWADRLLADGINVVLDLYDLKEGQDKYAFMERMVTDAEVTHVLVISDKSYTDKANTRRKGVGTESQIISKEVYEKVEQSKFIPIVCDFKDSDNPCLPVFLETRIWIDFSSPEAVNSNWERLVRLLYGKPLHEKPQLGKAPAFITQESKVPSTPALAKFSTLRQAILQGKPGLRMYRSEFLDQCIAYADAMRVRKEPNLNNFGEKVLEDCAKLIPIRDLIVDWVLLEAGTTPSSDFSESLIYLLERLLEIKARPEEVTTWNEVWFEAAKLFVYETFLYIIASLIKTRAYSDLNNIYTSHYLRPSTDRYGSERFNKFDDFYSSSGTLNAVLAPKGHTLYSPAAALIKRHATRKDLPFSDIIQADLLTLLMAFITPETQWYPQLMHYAEFSSEFPFFIRAAQHKNFQSLATITGIADAKILRESVLAGHKRLDSSRWHNFYSRNFSGPMNLENLDTIK
;
A
#
# COMPACT_ATOMS: atom_id res chain seq x y z
N MET A 1 1.46 31.29 -8.64
CA MET A 1 1.60 32.50 -9.47
C MET A 1 0.50 32.44 -10.50
N THR A 2 -0.22 33.53 -10.71
CA THR A 2 -1.31 33.58 -11.71
C THR A 2 -0.68 33.61 -13.10
N PRO A 3 -0.96 32.64 -13.99
CA PRO A 3 -0.36 32.64 -15.32
C PRO A 3 -0.90 33.78 -16.16
N LYS A 4 -0.02 34.40 -16.95
CA LYS A 4 -0.36 35.43 -17.92
C LYS A 4 -0.04 34.91 -19.31
N VAL A 5 -1.03 34.89 -20.18
CA VAL A 5 -0.99 34.14 -21.44
C VAL A 5 -1.24 35.08 -22.60
N PHE A 6 -0.36 35.07 -23.58
CA PHE A 6 -0.55 35.79 -24.83
C PHE A 6 -1.18 34.86 -25.87
N ILE A 7 -2.20 35.32 -26.59
CA ILE A 7 -2.83 34.53 -27.66
C ILE A 7 -2.42 35.12 -29.02
N SER A 8 -1.69 34.33 -29.81
CA SER A 8 -1.40 34.64 -31.21
C SER A 8 -2.27 33.79 -32.12
N TYR A 9 -3.03 34.44 -33.00
CA TYR A 9 -3.96 33.80 -33.91
C TYR A 9 -4.05 34.60 -35.22
N SER A 10 -4.69 34.03 -36.25
CA SER A 10 -4.85 34.68 -37.55
C SER A 10 -6.23 35.30 -37.68
N TRP A 11 -6.33 36.46 -38.34
CA TRP A 11 -7.62 37.05 -38.69
C TRP A 11 -8.19 36.38 -39.94
N ALA A 12 -8.45 35.07 -39.86
CA ALA A 12 -8.96 34.27 -40.98
C ALA A 12 -10.42 34.56 -41.31
N SER A 13 -11.28 34.69 -40.28
CA SER A 13 -12.69 35.01 -40.41
C SER A 13 -13.23 35.64 -39.13
N GLN A 14 -14.37 36.33 -39.24
CA GLN A 14 -15.10 36.86 -38.08
C GLN A 14 -15.47 35.73 -37.10
N SER A 15 -15.91 34.59 -37.61
CA SER A 15 -16.25 33.41 -36.78
C SER A 15 -15.04 32.83 -36.05
N HIS A 16 -13.84 32.88 -36.63
CA HIS A 16 -12.62 32.44 -35.96
C HIS A 16 -12.21 33.42 -34.85
N GLN A 17 -12.34 34.73 -35.10
CA GLN A 17 -12.10 35.76 -34.08
C GLN A 17 -13.03 35.59 -32.87
N GLU A 18 -14.31 35.34 -33.11
CA GLU A 18 -15.30 35.10 -32.05
C GLU A 18 -14.97 33.84 -31.24
N ARG A 19 -14.59 32.73 -31.90
CA ARG A 19 -14.14 31.50 -31.20
C ARG A 19 -12.92 31.74 -30.33
N VAL A 20 -11.91 32.46 -30.82
CA VAL A 20 -10.71 32.80 -30.05
C VAL A 20 -11.06 33.69 -28.86
N LYS A 21 -11.97 34.65 -29.05
CA LYS A 21 -12.49 35.51 -27.98
C LYS A 21 -13.21 34.68 -26.90
N GLU A 22 -14.07 33.74 -27.28
CA GLU A 22 -14.75 32.86 -26.32
C GLU A 22 -13.75 32.02 -25.51
N TRP A 23 -12.69 31.52 -26.14
CA TRP A 23 -11.63 30.80 -25.42
C TRP A 23 -10.85 31.73 -24.48
N ALA A 24 -10.59 32.97 -24.89
CA ALA A 24 -9.96 33.98 -24.04
C ALA A 24 -10.84 34.30 -22.81
N ASP A 25 -12.15 34.49 -23.01
CA ASP A 25 -13.12 34.74 -21.94
C ASP A 25 -13.19 33.57 -20.96
N ARG A 26 -13.17 32.34 -21.48
CA ARG A 26 -13.17 31.12 -20.66
C ARG A 26 -11.87 30.98 -19.85
N LEU A 27 -10.71 31.30 -20.44
CA LEU A 27 -9.43 31.31 -19.72
C LEU A 27 -9.40 32.38 -18.61
N LEU A 28 -9.95 33.57 -18.87
CA LEU A 28 -10.12 34.62 -17.85
C LEU A 28 -11.01 34.14 -16.70
N ALA A 29 -12.11 33.45 -17.00
CA ALA A 29 -12.99 32.85 -15.99
C ALA A 29 -12.28 31.78 -15.15
N ASP A 30 -11.33 31.05 -15.75
CA ASP A 30 -10.46 30.07 -15.07
C ASP A 30 -9.28 30.72 -14.30
N GLY A 31 -9.28 32.06 -14.17
CA GLY A 31 -8.30 32.81 -13.39
C GLY A 31 -6.95 33.02 -14.09
N ILE A 32 -6.89 32.85 -15.41
CA ILE A 32 -5.69 33.04 -16.23
C ILE A 32 -5.75 34.43 -16.86
N ASN A 33 -4.72 35.26 -16.66
CA ASN A 33 -4.69 36.58 -17.25
C ASN A 33 -4.39 36.47 -18.76
N VAL A 34 -5.27 36.95 -19.62
CA VAL A 34 -5.12 36.82 -21.08
C VAL A 34 -4.74 38.15 -21.70
N VAL A 35 -3.70 38.15 -22.52
CA VAL A 35 -3.31 39.26 -23.41
C VAL A 35 -3.78 38.90 -24.81
N LEU A 36 -4.73 39.68 -25.32
CA LEU A 36 -5.36 39.47 -26.63
C LEU A 36 -5.47 40.81 -27.35
N ASP A 37 -5.19 40.84 -28.64
CA ASP A 37 -5.28 42.08 -29.44
C ASP A 37 -6.67 42.73 -29.38
N LEU A 38 -7.75 41.94 -29.35
CA LEU A 38 -9.13 42.42 -29.20
C LEU A 38 -9.39 43.16 -27.88
N TYR A 39 -8.59 42.93 -26.84
CA TYR A 39 -8.74 43.56 -25.52
C TYR A 39 -7.72 44.67 -25.28
N ASP A 40 -6.50 44.45 -25.74
CA ASP A 40 -5.34 45.24 -25.32
C ASP A 40 -4.80 46.18 -26.39
N LEU A 41 -5.20 46.01 -27.67
CA LEU A 41 -4.75 46.84 -28.77
C LEU A 41 -5.77 47.95 -29.07
N LYS A 42 -5.36 49.22 -28.94
CA LYS A 42 -6.19 50.40 -29.23
C LYS A 42 -5.73 51.13 -30.50
N GLU A 43 -6.60 51.94 -31.09
CA GLU A 43 -6.28 52.73 -32.28
C GLU A 43 -5.06 53.63 -32.04
N GLY A 44 -4.09 53.59 -32.95
CA GLY A 44 -2.83 54.35 -32.87
C GLY A 44 -1.66 53.61 -32.21
N GLN A 45 -1.84 52.41 -31.67
CA GLN A 45 -0.76 51.59 -31.13
C GLN A 45 -0.01 50.81 -32.22
N ASP A 46 1.30 50.60 -32.01
CA ASP A 46 2.14 49.83 -32.92
C ASP A 46 1.90 48.32 -32.74
N LYS A 47 1.41 47.68 -33.81
CA LYS A 47 1.13 46.24 -33.84
C LYS A 47 2.39 45.38 -33.69
N TYR A 48 3.54 45.85 -34.17
CA TYR A 48 4.81 45.14 -34.03
C TYR A 48 5.28 45.17 -32.57
N ALA A 49 5.24 46.35 -31.94
CA ALA A 49 5.56 46.49 -30.53
C ALA A 49 4.63 45.63 -29.65
N PHE A 50 3.33 45.57 -29.98
CA PHE A 50 2.38 44.69 -29.28
C PHE A 50 2.77 43.21 -29.37
N MET A 51 3.15 42.75 -30.56
CA MET A 51 3.55 41.36 -30.78
C MET A 51 4.87 41.02 -30.12
N GLU A 52 5.80 41.97 -30.02
CA GLU A 52 7.02 41.78 -29.25
C GLU A 52 6.76 41.63 -27.74
N ARG A 53 5.61 42.08 -27.21
CA ARG A 53 5.26 41.90 -25.79
C ARG A 53 5.22 40.44 -25.37
N MET A 54 4.83 39.52 -26.26
CA MET A 54 4.82 38.08 -25.93
C MET A 54 6.21 37.55 -25.54
N VAL A 55 7.27 38.24 -25.97
CA VAL A 55 8.67 37.92 -25.67
C VAL A 55 9.29 38.89 -24.66
N THR A 56 9.02 40.19 -24.79
CA THR A 56 9.65 41.25 -23.98
C THR A 56 9.00 41.43 -22.60
N ASP A 57 7.73 41.07 -22.43
CA ASP A 57 7.05 41.10 -21.14
C ASP A 57 7.40 39.83 -20.34
N ALA A 58 8.18 40.00 -19.28
CA ALA A 58 8.61 38.92 -18.39
C ALA A 58 7.45 38.30 -17.59
N GLU A 59 6.31 39.00 -17.46
CA GLU A 59 5.13 38.46 -16.79
C GLU A 59 4.39 37.45 -17.67
N VAL A 60 4.52 37.52 -18.99
CA VAL A 60 3.89 36.56 -19.91
C VAL A 60 4.57 35.22 -19.73
N THR A 61 3.85 34.27 -19.12
CA THR A 61 4.35 32.94 -18.80
C THR A 61 4.23 31.99 -19.99
N HIS A 62 3.19 32.12 -20.81
CA HIS A 62 2.95 31.26 -21.97
C HIS A 62 2.40 32.03 -23.17
N VAL A 63 2.57 31.47 -24.36
CA VAL A 63 2.04 31.97 -25.62
C VAL A 63 1.23 30.86 -26.29
N LEU A 64 -0.08 31.03 -26.40
CA LEU A 64 -0.94 30.14 -27.16
C LEU A 64 -0.86 30.51 -28.63
N VAL A 65 -0.51 29.54 -29.47
CA VAL A 65 -0.46 29.72 -30.93
C VAL A 65 -1.66 29.01 -31.52
N ILE A 66 -2.72 29.77 -31.82
CA ILE A 66 -3.93 29.25 -32.43
C ILE A 66 -3.66 29.05 -33.91
N SER A 67 -3.45 27.79 -34.27
CA SER A 67 -2.96 27.37 -35.57
C SER A 67 -4.08 26.76 -36.40
N ASP A 68 -4.59 27.56 -37.33
CA ASP A 68 -5.48 27.16 -38.40
C ASP A 68 -4.69 27.09 -39.73
N LYS A 69 -5.37 26.73 -40.82
CA LYS A 69 -4.73 26.69 -42.14
C LYS A 69 -4.16 28.05 -42.55
N SER A 70 -4.90 29.13 -42.29
CA SER A 70 -4.50 30.51 -42.61
C SER A 70 -3.25 30.94 -41.86
N TYR A 71 -3.19 30.70 -40.55
CA TYR A 71 -2.03 30.99 -39.70
C TYR A 71 -0.79 30.26 -40.21
N THR A 72 -0.95 28.97 -40.53
CA THR A 72 0.13 28.11 -41.01
C THR A 72 0.72 28.63 -42.32
N ASP A 73 -0.13 28.91 -43.31
CA ASP A 73 0.30 29.36 -44.63
C ASP A 73 1.01 30.72 -44.55
N LYS A 74 0.48 31.64 -43.75
CA LYS A 74 1.04 32.98 -43.54
C LYS A 74 2.37 32.93 -42.78
N ALA A 75 2.47 32.12 -41.72
CA ALA A 75 3.70 31.93 -40.96
C ALA A 75 4.82 31.32 -41.82
N ASN A 76 4.48 30.33 -42.65
CA ASN A 76 5.43 29.68 -43.56
C ASN A 76 5.83 30.57 -44.74
N THR A 77 4.94 31.43 -45.23
CA THR A 77 5.23 32.39 -46.31
C THR A 77 6.11 33.54 -45.83
N ARG A 78 5.97 33.96 -44.56
CA ARG A 78 6.86 34.95 -43.93
C ARG A 78 8.34 34.55 -43.97
N ARG A 79 8.64 33.25 -43.85
CA ARG A 79 10.00 32.70 -44.02
C ARG A 79 10.60 32.99 -45.40
N LYS A 80 9.77 33.21 -46.43
CA LYS A 80 10.21 33.55 -47.79
C LYS A 80 10.41 35.05 -48.03
N GLY A 81 10.23 35.90 -47.00
CA GLY A 81 10.56 37.33 -47.05
C GLY A 81 9.47 38.26 -47.61
N VAL A 82 8.22 37.81 -47.77
CA VAL A 82 7.15 38.56 -48.47
C VAL A 82 5.88 38.78 -47.64
N GLY A 83 5.97 39.01 -46.32
CA GLY A 83 4.77 39.10 -45.46
C GLY A 83 4.77 40.24 -44.43
N THR A 84 3.90 41.22 -44.64
CA THR A 84 3.66 42.40 -43.77
C THR A 84 2.71 42.17 -42.60
N GLU A 85 2.13 40.97 -42.43
CA GLU A 85 1.07 40.76 -41.41
C GLU A 85 1.61 40.72 -39.98
N SER A 86 1.46 41.84 -39.25
CA SER A 86 2.04 42.05 -37.92
C SER A 86 1.68 40.99 -36.87
N GLN A 87 0.51 40.34 -36.94
CA GLN A 87 -0.07 39.50 -35.87
C GLN A 87 0.41 38.04 -35.78
N ILE A 88 1.33 37.61 -36.66
CA ILE A 88 1.79 36.20 -36.72
C ILE A 88 3.21 36.05 -36.18
N ILE A 89 3.47 34.99 -35.42
CA ILE A 89 4.79 34.72 -34.86
C ILE A 89 5.80 34.44 -35.98
N SER A 90 6.94 35.12 -35.96
CA SER A 90 8.06 34.85 -36.87
C SER A 90 9.04 33.86 -36.24
N LYS A 91 9.80 33.16 -37.08
CA LYS A 91 10.81 32.19 -36.64
C LYS A 91 11.90 32.87 -35.78
N GLU A 92 12.29 34.08 -36.16
CA GLU A 92 13.31 34.87 -35.46
C GLU A 92 12.86 35.25 -34.04
N VAL A 93 11.57 35.50 -33.83
CA VAL A 93 11.01 35.80 -32.50
C VAL A 93 10.89 34.52 -31.66
N TYR A 94 10.52 33.41 -32.30
CA TYR A 94 10.46 32.10 -31.65
C TYR A 94 11.83 31.59 -31.17
N GLU A 95 12.90 31.82 -31.94
CA GLU A 95 14.26 31.40 -31.58
C GLU A 95 14.91 32.25 -30.47
N LYS A 96 14.35 33.43 -30.16
CA LYS A 96 14.89 34.36 -29.14
C LYS A 96 14.50 34.02 -27.70
N VAL A 97 13.52 33.14 -27.49
CA VAL A 97 13.03 32.78 -26.15
C VAL A 97 12.93 31.28 -25.96
N GLU A 98 12.67 30.87 -24.72
CA GLU A 98 12.46 29.47 -24.39
C GLU A 98 11.28 28.89 -25.18
N GLN A 99 11.55 27.83 -25.94
CA GLN A 99 10.58 27.26 -26.88
C GLN A 99 9.40 26.59 -26.17
N SER A 100 9.58 26.18 -24.91
CA SER A 100 8.54 25.64 -24.02
C SER A 100 7.43 26.67 -23.71
N LYS A 101 7.72 27.97 -23.92
CA LYS A 101 6.75 29.06 -23.75
C LYS A 101 5.62 29.01 -24.77
N PHE A 102 5.87 28.46 -25.96
CA PHE A 102 4.88 28.42 -27.04
C PHE A 102 4.09 27.11 -27.03
N ILE A 103 2.78 27.21 -26.87
CA ILE A 103 1.84 26.08 -26.83
C ILE A 103 1.00 26.11 -28.11
N PRO A 104 1.20 25.18 -29.06
CA PRO A 104 0.39 25.11 -30.27
C PRO A 104 -1.01 24.56 -29.97
N ILE A 105 -2.03 25.28 -30.42
CA ILE A 105 -3.43 24.89 -30.38
C ILE A 105 -3.88 24.67 -31.82
N VAL A 106 -4.21 23.44 -32.19
CA VAL A 106 -4.55 23.06 -33.57
C VAL A 106 -6.04 23.23 -33.78
N CYS A 107 -6.44 24.04 -34.76
CA CYS A 107 -7.84 24.25 -35.14
C CYS A 107 -8.23 23.51 -36.41
N ASP A 108 -7.27 23.22 -37.30
CA ASP A 108 -7.52 22.55 -38.57
C ASP A 108 -6.49 21.43 -38.81
N PHE A 109 -6.89 20.44 -39.59
CA PHE A 109 -6.03 19.38 -40.09
C PHE A 109 -5.98 19.42 -41.62
N LYS A 110 -4.80 19.13 -42.19
CA LYS A 110 -4.62 19.01 -43.65
C LYS A 110 -5.26 17.71 -44.17
N ASP A 111 -5.06 16.62 -43.44
CA ASP A 111 -5.63 15.27 -43.62
C ASP A 111 -5.88 14.65 -42.22
N SER A 112 -6.53 13.49 -42.12
CA SER A 112 -6.98 12.87 -40.86
C SER A 112 -5.95 12.79 -39.71
N ASP A 113 -4.65 12.79 -40.01
CA ASP A 113 -3.56 12.72 -39.00
C ASP A 113 -2.55 13.89 -39.07
N ASN A 114 -2.75 14.87 -39.97
CA ASN A 114 -1.76 15.92 -40.22
C ASN A 114 -2.25 17.29 -39.73
N PRO A 115 -1.83 17.78 -38.54
CA PRO A 115 -2.27 19.07 -38.03
C PRO A 115 -1.73 20.24 -38.85
N CYS A 116 -2.53 21.30 -39.01
CA CYS A 116 -2.08 22.55 -39.61
C CYS A 116 -1.19 23.31 -38.61
N LEU A 117 0.13 23.10 -38.68
CA LEU A 117 1.13 23.80 -37.88
C LEU A 117 2.19 24.47 -38.77
N PRO A 118 2.71 25.66 -38.37
CA PRO A 118 3.92 26.23 -38.96
C PRO A 118 5.11 25.29 -38.84
N VAL A 119 6.03 25.32 -39.80
CA VAL A 119 7.20 24.41 -39.86
C VAL A 119 8.05 24.44 -38.59
N PHE A 120 8.11 25.57 -37.88
CA PHE A 120 8.88 25.71 -36.64
C PHE A 120 8.19 25.11 -35.39
N LEU A 121 6.92 24.71 -35.49
CA LEU A 121 6.13 24.06 -34.43
C LEU A 121 5.80 22.59 -34.74
N GLU A 122 6.15 22.07 -35.92
CA GLU A 122 5.83 20.68 -36.33
C GLU A 122 6.32 19.62 -35.35
N THR A 123 7.48 19.84 -34.71
CA THR A 123 8.05 18.88 -33.75
C THR A 123 7.55 19.07 -32.30
N ARG A 124 6.57 19.95 -32.08
CA ARG A 124 6.05 20.27 -30.74
C ARG A 124 4.80 19.48 -30.41
N ILE A 125 4.64 19.21 -29.12
CA ILE A 125 3.38 18.67 -28.59
C ILE A 125 2.34 19.78 -28.67
N TRP A 126 1.20 19.47 -29.27
CA TRP A 126 0.09 20.39 -29.49
C TRP A 126 -1.19 19.90 -28.79
N ILE A 127 -2.21 20.75 -28.78
CA ILE A 127 -3.53 20.47 -28.21
C ILE A 127 -4.60 20.64 -29.29
N ASP A 128 -5.53 19.69 -29.37
CA ASP A 128 -6.58 19.64 -30.40
C ASP A 128 -7.82 20.47 -30.02
N PHE A 129 -8.07 21.53 -30.79
CA PHE A 129 -9.23 22.43 -30.68
C PHE A 129 -10.03 22.48 -32.00
N SER A 130 -9.92 21.43 -32.81
CA SER A 130 -10.56 21.38 -34.15
C SER A 130 -12.07 21.32 -34.12
N SER A 131 -12.67 20.71 -33.08
CA SER A 131 -14.12 20.66 -32.86
C SER A 131 -14.50 21.10 -31.43
N PRO A 132 -15.77 21.48 -31.18
CA PRO A 132 -16.25 21.78 -29.82
C PRO A 132 -16.01 20.64 -28.80
N GLU A 133 -16.11 19.38 -29.24
CA GLU A 133 -15.83 18.19 -28.43
C GLU A 133 -14.34 18.06 -28.12
N ALA A 134 -13.47 18.33 -29.10
CA ALA A 134 -12.01 18.36 -28.91
C ALA A 134 -11.60 19.47 -27.93
N VAL A 135 -12.20 20.66 -28.04
CA VAL A 135 -11.99 21.77 -27.12
C VAL A 135 -12.36 21.36 -25.70
N ASN A 136 -13.54 20.78 -25.49
CA ASN A 136 -14.00 20.41 -24.15
C ASN A 136 -13.16 19.29 -23.52
N SER A 137 -12.80 18.26 -24.30
CA SER A 137 -11.97 17.15 -23.81
C SER A 137 -10.53 17.57 -23.48
N ASN A 138 -10.00 18.59 -24.17
CA ASN A 138 -8.65 19.10 -23.93
C ASN A 138 -8.57 20.35 -23.04
N TRP A 139 -9.71 20.93 -22.63
CA TRP A 139 -9.73 22.18 -21.87
C TRP A 139 -8.99 22.07 -20.54
N GLU A 140 -9.28 21.01 -19.76
CA GLU A 140 -8.62 20.78 -18.47
C GLU A 140 -7.10 20.60 -18.65
N ARG A 141 -6.68 19.91 -19.71
CA ARG A 141 -5.26 19.70 -20.04
C ARG A 141 -4.56 21.03 -20.31
N LEU A 142 -5.19 21.95 -21.04
CA LEU A 142 -4.67 23.30 -21.30
C LEU A 142 -4.54 24.11 -20.01
N VAL A 143 -5.59 24.16 -19.19
CA VAL A 143 -5.59 24.92 -17.93
C VAL A 143 -4.50 24.40 -16.99
N ARG A 144 -4.41 23.08 -16.80
CA ARG A 144 -3.36 22.42 -16.00
C ARG A 144 -1.95 22.75 -16.47
N LEU A 145 -1.73 22.75 -17.79
CA LEU A 145 -0.46 23.13 -18.40
C LEU A 145 -0.08 24.57 -18.04
N LEU A 146 -1.03 25.51 -18.17
CA LEU A 146 -0.80 26.94 -17.90
C LEU A 146 -0.49 27.22 -16.43
N TYR A 147 -1.03 26.44 -15.50
CA TYR A 147 -0.72 26.51 -14.07
C TYR A 147 0.54 25.73 -13.65
N GLY A 148 1.21 25.05 -14.58
CA GLY A 148 2.40 24.23 -14.30
C GLY A 148 2.11 22.95 -13.50
N LYS A 149 0.86 22.46 -13.54
CA LYS A 149 0.40 21.24 -12.85
C LYS A 149 -0.07 20.20 -13.85
N PRO A 150 0.84 19.53 -14.58
CA PRO A 150 0.46 18.60 -15.65
C PRO A 150 -0.42 17.46 -15.11
N LEU A 151 -1.25 16.86 -15.99
CA LEU A 151 -2.14 15.75 -15.64
C LEU A 151 -1.40 14.58 -14.94
N HIS A 152 -0.13 14.39 -15.30
CA HIS A 152 0.76 13.42 -14.68
C HIS A 152 1.95 14.16 -14.05
N GLU A 153 1.83 14.54 -12.78
CA GLU A 153 2.98 15.01 -12.01
C GLU A 153 3.91 13.83 -11.71
N LYS A 154 5.19 13.96 -12.07
CA LYS A 154 6.21 12.98 -11.70
C LYS A 154 6.26 12.94 -10.16
N PRO A 155 5.99 11.79 -9.52
CA PRO A 155 6.02 11.71 -8.07
C PRO A 155 7.39 12.10 -7.54
N GLN A 156 7.44 12.64 -6.32
CA GLN A 156 8.73 12.95 -5.69
C GLN A 156 9.61 11.71 -5.72
N LEU A 157 10.85 11.90 -6.20
CA LEU A 157 11.84 10.84 -6.18
C LEU A 157 12.05 10.43 -4.72
N GLY A 158 11.60 9.23 -4.37
CA GLY A 158 11.84 8.69 -3.04
C GLY A 158 13.33 8.66 -2.75
N LYS A 159 13.71 8.68 -1.47
CA LYS A 159 15.09 8.32 -1.11
C LYS A 159 15.38 6.96 -1.73
N ALA A 160 16.58 6.81 -2.31
CA ALA A 160 17.05 5.51 -2.76
C ALA A 160 16.73 4.51 -1.63
N PRO A 161 15.94 3.46 -1.91
CA PRO A 161 15.63 2.48 -0.90
C PRO A 161 16.92 1.99 -0.26
N ALA A 162 16.94 1.76 1.05
CA ALA A 162 18.16 1.35 1.75
C ALA A 162 18.84 0.12 1.12
N PHE A 163 18.09 -0.70 0.36
CA PHE A 163 18.61 -1.85 -0.41
C PHE A 163 19.53 -1.50 -1.60
N ILE A 164 19.55 -0.24 -2.09
CA ILE A 164 20.40 0.20 -3.21
C ILE A 164 21.71 0.86 -2.73
N THR A 165 21.64 1.66 -1.66
CA THR A 165 22.79 2.45 -1.18
C THR A 165 23.58 1.77 -0.06
N GLN A 166 22.98 0.79 0.62
CA GLN A 166 23.77 -0.23 1.29
C GLN A 166 23.97 -1.34 0.26
N GLU A 167 25.17 -1.88 0.16
CA GLU A 167 25.36 -3.27 -0.25
C GLU A 167 24.65 -4.18 0.77
N SER A 168 23.33 -4.08 0.87
CA SER A 168 22.52 -5.14 1.40
C SER A 168 22.56 -6.19 0.31
N LYS A 169 23.55 -7.07 0.40
CA LYS A 169 23.36 -8.47 0.02
C LYS A 169 21.92 -8.78 0.43
N VAL A 170 20.98 -8.95 -0.51
CA VAL A 170 19.87 -9.85 -0.23
C VAL A 170 20.62 -11.11 0.15
N PRO A 171 20.67 -11.51 1.43
CA PRO A 171 21.39 -12.72 1.72
C PRO A 171 20.60 -13.76 0.92
N SER A 172 21.28 -14.44 -0.01
CA SER A 172 20.78 -15.69 -0.55
C SER A 172 20.72 -16.64 0.65
N THR A 173 19.71 -16.46 1.49
CA THR A 173 19.52 -17.28 2.67
C THR A 173 19.21 -18.67 2.14
N PRO A 174 19.76 -19.73 2.74
CA PRO A 174 19.39 -21.09 2.40
C PRO A 174 17.86 -21.28 2.39
N ALA A 175 17.13 -20.59 3.29
CA ALA A 175 15.67 -20.57 3.34
C ALA A 175 15.01 -20.10 2.03
N LEU A 176 15.48 -19.00 1.43
CA LEU A 176 14.93 -18.49 0.17
C LEU A 176 15.17 -19.46 -0.99
N ALA A 177 16.36 -20.07 -1.04
CA ALA A 177 16.70 -21.08 -2.06
C ALA A 177 15.80 -22.32 -1.93
N LYS A 178 15.64 -22.85 -0.71
CA LYS A 178 14.76 -23.99 -0.43
C LYS A 178 13.29 -23.66 -0.69
N PHE A 179 12.83 -22.45 -0.35
CA PHE A 179 11.49 -22.00 -0.70
C PHE A 179 11.26 -21.98 -2.20
N SER A 180 12.23 -21.48 -2.99
CA SER A 180 12.12 -21.44 -4.44
C SER A 180 11.99 -22.85 -5.03
N THR A 181 12.74 -23.82 -4.50
CA THR A 181 12.62 -25.24 -4.89
C THR A 181 11.27 -25.82 -4.50
N LEU A 182 10.80 -25.60 -3.27
CA LEU A 182 9.49 -26.03 -2.80
C LEU A 182 8.36 -25.44 -3.66
N ARG A 183 8.40 -24.13 -3.91
CA ARG A 183 7.43 -23.44 -4.76
C ARG A 183 7.35 -24.05 -6.14
N GLN A 184 8.49 -24.33 -6.76
CA GLN A 184 8.52 -24.99 -8.06
C GLN A 184 7.93 -26.41 -8.00
N ALA A 185 8.23 -27.17 -6.94
CA ALA A 185 7.69 -28.51 -6.73
C ALA A 185 6.16 -28.50 -6.57
N ILE A 186 5.60 -27.55 -5.79
CA ILE A 186 4.15 -27.35 -5.62
C ILE A 186 3.49 -27.03 -6.96
N LEU A 187 4.01 -26.02 -7.68
CA LEU A 187 3.43 -25.58 -8.95
C LEU A 187 3.50 -26.63 -10.06
N GLN A 188 4.47 -27.54 -9.99
CA GLN A 188 4.63 -28.65 -10.94
C GLN A 188 3.94 -29.94 -10.49
N GLY A 189 3.30 -29.96 -9.31
CA GLY A 189 2.66 -31.16 -8.76
C GLY A 189 3.63 -32.33 -8.54
N LYS A 190 4.89 -32.05 -8.16
CA LYS A 190 5.88 -33.12 -7.98
C LYS A 190 5.51 -34.02 -6.80
N PRO A 191 5.76 -35.35 -6.90
CA PRO A 191 5.67 -36.22 -5.74
C PRO A 191 6.76 -35.85 -4.70
N GLY A 192 6.50 -36.18 -3.43
CA GLY A 192 7.47 -35.96 -2.35
C GLY A 192 7.52 -34.53 -1.80
N LEU A 193 6.44 -33.75 -1.92
CA LEU A 193 6.33 -32.38 -1.37
C LEU A 193 6.75 -32.29 0.10
N ARG A 194 6.48 -33.34 0.90
CA ARG A 194 6.89 -33.43 2.32
C ARG A 194 8.37 -33.18 2.53
N MET A 195 9.25 -33.69 1.65
CA MET A 195 10.70 -33.48 1.78
C MET A 195 11.07 -32.02 1.53
N TYR A 196 10.57 -31.44 0.44
CA TYR A 196 10.80 -30.03 0.11
C TYR A 196 10.28 -29.09 1.19
N ARG A 197 9.13 -29.42 1.80
CA ARG A 197 8.57 -28.70 2.95
C ARG A 197 9.52 -28.77 4.15
N SER A 198 9.92 -29.98 4.56
CA SER A 198 10.84 -30.15 5.70
C SER A 198 12.11 -29.34 5.49
N GLU A 199 12.77 -29.47 4.33
CA GLU A 199 14.00 -28.73 4.06
C GLU A 199 13.82 -27.21 4.12
N PHE A 200 12.71 -26.70 3.61
CA PHE A 200 12.40 -25.28 3.69
C PHE A 200 12.18 -24.82 5.14
N LEU A 201 11.33 -25.53 5.88
CA LEU A 201 10.99 -25.19 7.26
C LEU A 201 12.22 -25.28 8.16
N ASP A 202 13.07 -26.30 8.00
CA ASP A 202 14.30 -26.47 8.77
C ASP A 202 15.26 -25.30 8.54
N GLN A 203 15.36 -24.76 7.32
CA GLN A 203 16.17 -23.56 7.05
C GLN A 203 15.58 -22.28 7.64
N CYS A 204 14.24 -22.14 7.66
CA CYS A 204 13.58 -21.02 8.34
C CYS A 204 13.86 -21.05 9.85
N ILE A 205 13.72 -22.23 10.47
CA ILE A 205 13.97 -22.42 11.90
C ILE A 205 15.45 -22.22 12.22
N ALA A 206 16.38 -22.76 11.42
CA ALA A 206 17.81 -22.56 11.61
C ALA A 206 18.21 -21.07 11.55
N TYR A 207 17.60 -20.30 10.63
CA TYR A 207 17.83 -18.86 10.57
C TYR A 207 17.32 -18.15 11.82
N ALA A 208 16.08 -18.45 12.25
CA ALA A 208 15.50 -17.85 13.44
C ALA A 208 16.31 -18.19 14.71
N ASP A 209 16.78 -19.42 14.82
CA ASP A 209 17.60 -19.88 15.93
C ASP A 209 18.98 -19.21 15.96
N ALA A 210 19.61 -19.00 14.80
CA ALA A 210 20.88 -18.29 14.68
C ALA A 210 20.80 -16.83 15.16
N MET A 211 19.61 -16.23 15.14
CA MET A 211 19.37 -14.86 15.62
C MET A 211 19.12 -14.78 17.14
N ARG A 212 18.95 -15.91 17.84
CA ARG A 212 18.70 -15.92 19.28
C ARG A 212 19.94 -15.50 20.06
N VAL A 213 19.73 -14.67 21.08
CA VAL A 213 20.76 -14.18 21.99
C VAL A 213 21.19 -15.31 22.94
N ARG A 214 22.49 -15.65 22.93
CA ARG A 214 23.08 -16.73 23.75
C ARG A 214 24.05 -16.24 24.83
N LYS A 215 24.47 -14.98 24.74
CA LYS A 215 25.41 -14.34 25.67
C LYS A 215 24.88 -12.96 25.99
N GLU A 216 25.22 -12.47 27.18
CA GLU A 216 24.82 -11.15 27.62
C GLU A 216 25.26 -10.09 26.61
N PRO A 217 24.32 -9.32 26.03
CA PRO A 217 24.67 -8.25 25.13
C PRO A 217 25.29 -7.11 25.93
N ASN A 218 26.48 -6.66 25.54
CA ASN A 218 27.15 -5.51 26.13
C ASN A 218 26.51 -4.21 25.61
N LEU A 219 25.29 -3.91 26.05
CA LEU A 219 24.48 -2.80 25.54
C LEU A 219 23.77 -2.05 26.66
N ASN A 220 23.68 -0.72 26.50
CA ASN A 220 22.98 0.16 27.42
C ASN A 220 21.46 0.25 27.14
N ASN A 221 21.01 -0.11 25.92
CA ASN A 221 19.60 -0.02 25.51
C ASN A 221 19.12 -1.33 24.87
N PHE A 222 18.38 -2.14 25.64
CA PHE A 222 17.80 -3.40 25.16
C PHE A 222 16.69 -3.19 24.12
N GLY A 223 15.94 -2.09 24.19
CA GLY A 223 14.81 -1.85 23.27
C GLY A 223 15.24 -1.67 21.82
N GLU A 224 16.36 -0.99 21.58
CA GLU A 224 16.92 -0.82 20.24
C GLU A 224 17.40 -2.15 19.66
N LYS A 225 18.04 -2.98 20.48
CA LYS A 225 18.48 -4.32 20.09
C LYS A 225 17.31 -5.23 19.71
N VAL A 226 16.26 -5.25 20.54
CA VAL A 226 15.04 -6.02 20.27
C VAL A 226 14.43 -5.58 18.94
N LEU A 227 14.33 -4.27 18.70
CA LEU A 227 13.80 -3.72 17.45
C LEU A 227 14.64 -4.12 16.23
N GLU A 228 15.97 -4.08 16.34
CA GLU A 228 16.89 -4.49 15.27
C GLU A 228 16.78 -6.00 14.97
N ASP A 229 16.69 -6.84 16.01
CA ASP A 229 16.58 -8.28 15.86
C ASP A 229 15.23 -8.70 15.26
N CYS A 230 14.13 -8.07 15.70
CA CYS A 230 12.84 -8.29 15.08
C CYS A 230 12.86 -7.92 13.60
N ALA A 231 13.54 -6.84 13.21
CA ALA A 231 13.67 -6.46 11.79
C ALA A 231 14.43 -7.50 10.97
N LYS A 232 15.45 -8.15 11.53
CA LYS A 232 16.20 -9.24 10.87
C LYS A 232 15.37 -10.51 10.64
N LEU A 233 14.30 -10.71 11.42
CA LEU A 233 13.44 -11.90 11.32
C LEU A 233 12.29 -11.73 10.30
N ILE A 234 12.00 -10.50 9.86
CA ILE A 234 10.97 -10.19 8.85
C ILE A 234 11.10 -11.06 7.58
N PRO A 235 12.28 -11.24 6.97
CA PRO A 235 12.40 -12.04 5.74
C PRO A 235 11.96 -13.50 5.92
N ILE A 236 12.19 -14.09 7.09
CA ILE A 236 11.77 -15.48 7.36
C ILE A 236 10.27 -15.56 7.61
N ARG A 237 9.70 -14.60 8.35
CA ARG A 237 8.23 -14.48 8.50
C ARG A 237 7.59 -14.42 7.11
N ASP A 238 8.12 -13.58 6.23
CA ASP A 238 7.55 -13.38 4.88
C ASP A 238 7.66 -14.63 4.01
N LEU A 239 8.75 -15.39 4.10
CA LEU A 239 8.87 -16.69 3.41
C LEU A 239 7.87 -17.72 3.94
N ILE A 240 7.65 -17.78 5.25
CA ILE A 240 6.64 -18.66 5.85
C ILE A 240 5.25 -18.26 5.34
N VAL A 241 4.95 -16.97 5.30
CA VAL A 241 3.67 -16.44 4.79
C VAL A 241 3.48 -16.77 3.30
N ASP A 242 4.52 -16.60 2.49
CA ASP A 242 4.47 -16.94 1.06
C ASP A 242 4.19 -18.42 0.84
N TRP A 243 4.77 -19.29 1.67
CA TRP A 243 4.49 -20.73 1.66
C TRP A 243 3.05 -21.04 2.02
N VAL A 244 2.55 -20.50 3.14
CA VAL A 244 1.16 -20.74 3.59
C VAL A 244 0.16 -20.25 2.55
N LEU A 245 0.35 -19.05 2.00
CA LEU A 245 -0.52 -18.51 0.95
C LEU A 245 -0.52 -19.37 -0.32
N LEU A 246 0.64 -19.89 -0.72
CA LEU A 246 0.80 -20.71 -1.91
C LEU A 246 0.13 -22.08 -1.75
N GLU A 247 0.49 -22.82 -0.69
CA GLU A 247 0.06 -24.22 -0.56
C GLU A 247 -1.40 -24.31 -0.13
N ALA A 248 -1.85 -23.47 0.82
CA ALA A 248 -3.26 -23.42 1.21
C ALA A 248 -4.18 -22.94 0.07
N GLY A 249 -3.67 -22.12 -0.85
CA GLY A 249 -4.41 -21.65 -2.03
C GLY A 249 -4.46 -22.65 -3.19
N THR A 250 -3.66 -23.72 -3.15
CA THR A 250 -3.57 -24.70 -4.25
C THR A 250 -4.52 -25.87 -4.04
N THR A 251 -4.33 -26.70 -3.01
CA THR A 251 -5.20 -27.84 -2.70
C THR A 251 -5.07 -28.23 -1.22
N PRO A 252 -6.18 -28.41 -0.48
CA PRO A 252 -6.13 -28.91 0.89
C PRO A 252 -5.46 -30.29 0.96
N SER A 253 -4.49 -30.46 1.87
CA SER A 253 -3.86 -31.76 2.11
C SER A 253 -3.58 -31.97 3.59
N SER A 254 -3.76 -33.20 4.08
CA SER A 254 -3.41 -33.57 5.45
C SER A 254 -1.93 -33.31 5.74
N ASP A 255 -1.07 -33.60 4.75
CA ASP A 255 0.37 -33.37 4.85
C ASP A 255 0.72 -31.88 5.06
N PHE A 256 -0.03 -30.96 4.45
CA PHE A 256 0.13 -29.52 4.68
C PHE A 256 -0.27 -29.15 6.11
N SER A 257 -1.43 -29.63 6.57
CA SER A 257 -1.88 -29.42 7.95
C SER A 257 -0.87 -29.95 8.98
N GLU A 258 -0.33 -31.15 8.76
CA GLU A 258 0.72 -31.72 9.63
C GLU A 258 2.00 -30.85 9.62
N SER A 259 2.37 -30.33 8.45
CA SER A 259 3.55 -29.46 8.31
C SER A 259 3.34 -28.10 9.00
N LEU A 260 2.11 -27.57 9.02
CA LEU A 260 1.76 -26.38 9.79
C LEU A 260 1.90 -26.61 11.29
N ILE A 261 1.36 -27.72 11.82
CA ILE A 261 1.50 -28.05 13.24
C ILE A 261 2.98 -28.24 13.61
N TYR A 262 3.74 -28.97 12.78
CA TYR A 262 5.18 -29.10 12.97
C TYR A 262 5.88 -27.73 13.02
N LEU A 263 5.63 -26.84 12.06
CA LEU A 263 6.21 -25.48 12.08
C LEU A 263 5.86 -24.74 13.37
N LEU A 264 4.59 -24.79 13.80
CA LEU A 264 4.12 -24.10 15.00
C LEU A 264 4.81 -24.61 16.27
N GLU A 265 5.01 -25.92 16.42
CA GLU A 265 5.81 -26.48 17.51
C GLU A 265 7.26 -26.01 17.46
N ARG A 266 7.89 -26.01 16.28
CA ARG A 266 9.26 -25.48 16.10
C ARG A 266 9.34 -23.99 16.43
N LEU A 267 8.32 -23.20 16.12
CA LEU A 267 8.27 -21.78 16.50
C LEU A 267 8.16 -21.59 18.01
N LEU A 268 7.45 -22.46 18.74
CA LEU A 268 7.46 -22.43 20.21
C LEU A 268 8.85 -22.75 20.78
N GLU A 269 9.63 -23.62 20.16
CA GLU A 269 11.03 -23.85 20.57
C GLU A 269 11.92 -22.61 20.36
N ILE A 270 11.70 -21.86 19.26
CA ILE A 270 12.38 -20.57 19.02
C ILE A 270 11.99 -19.54 20.08
N LYS A 271 10.71 -19.53 20.49
CA LYS A 271 10.16 -18.65 21.52
C LYS A 271 10.79 -18.88 22.89
N ALA A 272 11.09 -20.14 23.22
CA ALA A 272 11.65 -20.55 24.51
C ALA A 272 13.10 -20.07 24.70
N ARG A 273 13.72 -20.45 25.81
CA ARG A 273 15.16 -20.29 26.04
C ARG A 273 15.96 -21.38 25.30
N PRO A 274 17.14 -21.09 24.70
CA PRO A 274 18.01 -22.12 24.13
C PRO A 274 18.53 -23.08 25.23
N GLU A 275 18.61 -24.38 24.94
CA GLU A 275 18.99 -25.40 25.93
C GLU A 275 20.37 -25.16 26.55
N GLU A 276 21.30 -24.64 25.75
CA GLU A 276 22.67 -24.37 26.15
C GLU A 276 22.84 -23.13 27.06
N VAL A 277 21.82 -22.26 27.16
CA VAL A 277 21.91 -21.00 27.91
C VAL A 277 21.43 -21.21 29.34
N THR A 278 22.32 -21.32 30.31
CA THR A 278 21.97 -21.60 31.73
C THR A 278 21.75 -20.37 32.60
N THR A 279 22.19 -19.20 32.16
CA THR A 279 21.96 -17.90 32.85
C THR A 279 21.50 -16.89 31.82
N TRP A 280 20.40 -16.19 32.09
CA TRP A 280 19.77 -15.29 31.13
C TRP A 280 18.99 -14.18 31.81
N ASN A 281 18.64 -13.18 31.00
CA ASN A 281 17.58 -12.22 31.29
C ASN A 281 16.44 -12.45 30.29
N GLU A 282 15.19 -12.39 30.74
CA GLU A 282 14.00 -12.64 29.89
C GLU A 282 13.95 -11.76 28.63
N VAL A 283 14.51 -10.55 28.69
CA VAL A 283 14.58 -9.60 27.58
C VAL A 283 15.41 -10.14 26.40
N TRP A 284 16.35 -11.06 26.64
CA TRP A 284 17.19 -11.66 25.58
C TRP A 284 16.39 -12.42 24.53
N PHE A 285 15.22 -12.94 24.92
CA PHE A 285 14.36 -13.74 24.05
C PHE A 285 13.16 -12.95 23.52
N GLU A 286 13.02 -11.68 23.89
CA GLU A 286 11.86 -10.85 23.56
C GLU A 286 11.67 -10.69 22.04
N ALA A 287 12.77 -10.55 21.29
CA ALA A 287 12.70 -10.48 19.83
C ALA A 287 12.15 -11.78 19.20
N ALA A 288 12.56 -12.94 19.71
CA ALA A 288 12.07 -14.24 19.27
C ALA A 288 10.59 -14.44 19.67
N LYS A 289 10.21 -14.06 20.89
CA LYS A 289 8.82 -14.12 21.36
C LYS A 289 7.88 -13.25 20.50
N LEU A 290 8.30 -12.04 20.15
CA LEU A 290 7.56 -11.14 19.27
C LEU A 290 7.48 -11.66 17.83
N PHE A 291 8.58 -12.20 17.30
CA PHE A 291 8.60 -12.82 15.98
C PHE A 291 7.62 -14.00 15.88
N VAL A 292 7.57 -14.85 16.91
CA VAL A 292 6.66 -16.01 16.94
C VAL A 292 5.20 -15.56 17.02
N TYR A 293 4.90 -14.58 17.88
CA TYR A 293 3.56 -13.99 17.99
C TYR A 293 3.10 -13.36 16.67
N GLU A 294 3.96 -12.53 16.06
CA GLU A 294 3.69 -11.91 14.77
C GLU A 294 3.48 -12.96 13.67
N THR A 295 4.39 -13.92 13.55
CA THR A 295 4.32 -14.99 12.54
C THR A 295 3.04 -15.82 12.69
N PHE A 296 2.64 -16.15 13.91
CA PHE A 296 1.38 -16.85 14.18
C PHE A 296 0.18 -16.08 13.63
N LEU A 297 0.06 -14.79 13.93
CA LEU A 297 -1.03 -13.94 13.43
C LEU A 297 -1.05 -13.85 11.89
N TYR A 298 0.13 -13.77 11.26
CA TYR A 298 0.23 -13.80 9.81
C TYR A 298 -0.18 -15.15 9.20
N ILE A 299 0.11 -16.28 9.85
CA ILE A 299 -0.36 -17.61 9.43
C ILE A 299 -1.89 -17.64 9.49
N ILE A 300 -2.49 -17.20 10.59
CA ILE A 300 -3.95 -17.14 10.73
C ILE A 300 -4.57 -16.25 9.64
N ALA A 301 -4.04 -15.06 9.42
CA ALA A 301 -4.52 -14.14 8.38
C ALA A 301 -4.41 -14.76 6.97
N SER A 302 -3.31 -15.46 6.70
CA SER A 302 -3.10 -16.17 5.43
C SER A 302 -4.15 -17.25 5.19
N LEU A 303 -4.46 -18.05 6.22
CA LEU A 303 -5.44 -19.13 6.14
C LEU A 303 -6.88 -18.61 6.03
N ILE A 304 -7.22 -17.49 6.69
CA ILE A 304 -8.51 -16.80 6.48
C ILE A 304 -8.61 -16.39 5.01
N LYS A 305 -7.55 -15.78 4.47
CA LYS A 305 -7.51 -15.27 3.10
C LYS A 305 -7.64 -16.39 2.06
N THR A 306 -6.97 -17.53 2.26
CA THR A 306 -7.04 -18.70 1.37
C THR A 306 -8.25 -19.59 1.63
N ARG A 307 -9.08 -19.25 2.63
CA ARG A 307 -10.27 -20.02 3.05
C ARG A 307 -9.96 -21.44 3.53
N ALA A 308 -8.78 -21.63 4.10
CA ALA A 308 -8.30 -22.88 4.68
C ALA A 308 -8.85 -23.06 6.11
N TYR A 309 -10.18 -23.13 6.22
CA TYR A 309 -10.89 -23.10 7.50
C TYR A 309 -10.70 -24.38 8.34
N SER A 310 -10.52 -25.53 7.69
CA SER A 310 -10.20 -26.78 8.38
C SER A 310 -8.79 -26.74 8.99
N ASP A 311 -7.81 -26.14 8.30
CA ASP A 311 -6.47 -25.94 8.86
C ASP A 311 -6.48 -24.98 10.05
N LEU A 312 -7.31 -23.92 9.99
CA LEU A 312 -7.55 -23.05 11.15
C LEU A 312 -8.16 -23.81 12.34
N ASN A 313 -9.16 -24.65 12.11
CA ASN A 313 -9.72 -25.50 13.17
C ASN A 313 -8.65 -26.41 13.78
N ASN A 314 -7.84 -27.07 12.94
CA ASN A 314 -6.75 -27.91 13.40
C ASN A 314 -5.76 -27.12 14.26
N ILE A 315 -5.38 -25.91 13.86
CA ILE A 315 -4.49 -25.04 14.64
C ILE A 315 -5.08 -24.70 16.02
N TYR A 316 -6.37 -24.34 16.09
CA TYR A 316 -6.98 -23.93 17.35
C TYR A 316 -7.36 -25.08 18.29
N THR A 317 -7.54 -26.29 17.76
CA THR A 317 -7.90 -27.49 18.53
C THR A 317 -6.68 -28.35 18.88
N SER A 318 -5.55 -28.12 18.22
CA SER A 318 -4.29 -28.81 18.50
C SER A 318 -3.70 -28.46 19.86
N HIS A 319 -2.95 -29.41 20.38
CA HIS A 319 -2.15 -29.30 21.59
C HIS A 319 -0.68 -29.41 21.19
N TYR A 320 0.08 -28.33 21.38
CA TYR A 320 1.44 -28.18 20.90
C TYR A 320 2.44 -28.68 21.95
N LEU A 321 3.46 -29.42 21.52
CA LEU A 321 4.49 -29.90 22.43
C LEU A 321 5.23 -28.74 23.10
N ARG A 322 5.31 -28.78 24.43
CA ARG A 322 6.01 -27.76 25.21
C ARG A 322 7.53 -27.90 25.07
N PRO A 323 8.26 -26.82 24.78
CA PRO A 323 9.73 -26.81 24.73
C PRO A 323 10.34 -27.33 26.03
N SER A 324 11.40 -28.13 25.93
CA SER A 324 12.09 -28.78 27.07
C SER A 324 12.48 -27.77 28.17
N THR A 325 12.96 -26.59 27.77
CA THR A 325 13.44 -25.53 28.66
C THR A 325 12.34 -24.80 29.42
N ASP A 326 11.09 -24.93 28.97
CA ASP A 326 9.92 -24.31 29.58
C ASP A 326 9.04 -25.32 30.32
N ARG A 327 9.40 -26.61 30.37
CA ARG A 327 8.61 -27.65 31.06
C ARG A 327 8.68 -27.49 32.57
N TYR A 328 7.68 -26.83 33.14
CA TYR A 328 7.40 -26.86 34.57
C TYR A 328 6.27 -27.86 34.85
N GLY A 329 6.53 -28.83 35.73
CA GLY A 329 5.53 -29.84 36.13
C GLY A 329 5.33 -31.00 35.14
N SER A 330 4.17 -31.65 35.25
CA SER A 330 3.80 -32.85 34.48
C SER A 330 3.19 -32.56 33.12
N GLU A 331 2.72 -31.33 32.88
CA GLU A 331 2.11 -30.94 31.61
C GLU A 331 3.17 -30.93 30.49
N ARG A 332 2.78 -31.48 29.34
CA ARG A 332 3.65 -31.63 28.15
C ARG A 332 3.14 -30.90 26.93
N PHE A 333 1.91 -30.40 26.99
CA PHE A 333 1.25 -29.76 25.87
C PHE A 333 0.65 -28.42 26.26
N ASN A 334 0.67 -27.53 25.29
CA ASN A 334 0.28 -26.14 25.34
C ASN A 334 -0.82 -25.89 24.29
N LYS A 335 -1.63 -24.84 24.46
CA LYS A 335 -2.66 -24.46 23.48
C LYS A 335 -2.16 -23.30 22.63
N PHE A 336 -3.02 -22.77 21.76
CA PHE A 336 -2.64 -21.68 20.87
C PHE A 336 -2.39 -20.33 21.58
N ASP A 337 -2.81 -20.15 22.83
CA ASP A 337 -2.48 -18.96 23.61
C ASP A 337 -0.99 -18.86 23.95
N ASP A 338 -0.26 -19.97 23.92
CA ASP A 338 1.19 -19.96 24.06
C ASP A 338 1.92 -19.29 22.89
N PHE A 339 1.25 -18.91 21.79
CA PHE A 339 1.84 -18.04 20.76
C PHE A 339 1.80 -16.55 21.15
N TYR A 340 0.99 -16.15 22.13
CA TYR A 340 0.85 -14.76 22.56
C TYR A 340 2.17 -14.19 23.11
N SER A 341 2.53 -12.96 22.74
CA SER A 341 3.62 -12.23 23.38
C SER A 341 3.32 -10.75 23.49
N SER A 342 3.68 -10.16 24.63
CA SER A 342 3.73 -8.72 24.84
C SER A 342 5.17 -8.24 24.96
N SER A 343 5.37 -6.92 24.90
CA SER A 343 6.68 -6.29 25.11
C SER A 343 6.52 -5.04 25.96
N GLY A 344 7.23 -4.99 27.08
CA GLY A 344 7.39 -3.77 27.88
C GLY A 344 8.60 -2.95 27.42
N THR A 345 9.66 -3.62 26.99
CA THR A 345 10.96 -3.01 26.65
C THR A 345 10.85 -2.07 25.46
N LEU A 346 9.98 -2.36 24.49
CA LEU A 346 9.81 -1.54 23.30
C LEU A 346 9.15 -0.18 23.57
N ASN A 347 8.51 0.05 24.73
CA ASN A 347 7.99 1.38 25.07
C ASN A 347 9.11 2.43 25.10
N ALA A 348 10.32 2.06 25.55
CA ALA A 348 11.46 2.97 25.62
C ALA A 348 11.91 3.52 24.26
N VAL A 349 11.54 2.85 23.15
CA VAL A 349 12.02 3.17 21.80
C VAL A 349 10.90 3.52 20.84
N LEU A 350 9.72 2.90 20.99
CA LEU A 350 8.57 3.12 20.09
C LEU A 350 7.59 4.18 20.60
N ALA A 351 7.54 4.45 21.92
CA ALA A 351 6.59 5.42 22.44
C ALA A 351 7.05 6.87 22.16
N PRO A 352 6.14 7.77 21.75
CA PRO A 352 6.44 9.19 21.68
C PRO A 352 6.86 9.75 23.04
N LYS A 353 7.69 10.81 23.06
CA LYS A 353 8.10 11.45 24.32
C LYS A 353 6.88 11.81 25.18
N GLY A 354 6.91 11.41 26.45
CA GLY A 354 5.83 11.67 27.43
C GLY A 354 4.60 10.77 27.28
N HIS A 355 4.62 9.76 26.42
CA HIS A 355 3.52 8.83 26.21
C HIS A 355 3.97 7.39 26.49
N THR A 356 3.01 6.52 26.83
CA THR A 356 3.20 5.08 26.94
C THR A 356 2.24 4.39 25.98
N LEU A 357 2.73 3.49 25.16
CA LEU A 357 1.89 2.69 24.28
C LEU A 357 1.16 1.62 25.10
N TYR A 358 -0.14 1.46 24.83
CA TYR A 358 -0.94 0.37 25.44
C TYR A 358 -0.42 -1.02 25.04
N SER A 359 0.01 -1.16 23.78
CA SER A 359 0.74 -2.34 23.31
C SER A 359 1.91 -1.93 22.41
N PRO A 360 3.16 -2.00 22.92
CA PRO A 360 4.35 -1.84 22.10
C PRO A 360 4.52 -2.93 21.04
N ALA A 361 4.09 -4.16 21.34
CA ALA A 361 4.09 -5.27 20.39
C ALA A 361 3.18 -4.95 19.18
N ALA A 362 1.99 -4.39 19.40
CA ALA A 362 1.11 -3.97 18.31
C ALA A 362 1.71 -2.82 17.48
N ALA A 363 2.42 -1.88 18.11
CA ALA A 363 3.13 -0.82 17.40
C ALA A 363 4.27 -1.37 16.52
N LEU A 364 5.00 -2.37 17.01
CA LEU A 364 6.01 -3.08 16.23
C LEU A 364 5.37 -3.77 15.01
N ILE A 365 4.33 -4.58 15.22
CA ILE A 365 3.67 -5.33 14.13
C ILE A 365 3.08 -4.36 13.10
N LYS A 366 2.48 -3.23 13.52
CA LYS A 366 2.01 -2.18 12.61
C LYS A 366 3.14 -1.61 11.75
N ARG A 367 4.32 -1.38 12.32
CA ARG A 367 5.50 -0.92 11.57
C ARG A 367 6.01 -1.98 10.59
N HIS A 368 5.89 -3.25 10.95
CA HIS A 368 6.31 -4.40 10.15
C HIS A 368 5.29 -4.83 9.08
N ALA A 369 4.07 -4.31 9.13
CA ALA A 369 2.98 -4.61 8.20
C ALA A 369 3.16 -3.89 6.86
N THR A 370 4.19 -4.28 6.12
CA THR A 370 4.57 -3.71 4.81
C THR A 370 4.04 -4.50 3.63
N ARG A 371 3.47 -5.69 3.87
CA ARG A 371 2.89 -6.57 2.84
C ARG A 371 1.60 -5.98 2.29
N LYS A 372 1.52 -5.82 0.96
CA LYS A 372 0.32 -5.30 0.27
C LYS A 372 -0.76 -6.36 0.07
N ASP A 373 -0.33 -7.61 -0.07
CA ASP A 373 -1.20 -8.76 -0.24
C ASP A 373 -1.86 -9.15 1.10
N LEU A 374 -1.21 -8.93 2.23
CA LEU A 374 -1.78 -9.11 3.57
C LEU A 374 -1.66 -7.79 4.36
N PRO A 375 -2.57 -6.83 4.12
CA PRO A 375 -2.56 -5.55 4.82
C PRO A 375 -2.77 -5.72 6.33
N PHE A 376 -2.37 -4.71 7.11
CA PHE A 376 -2.47 -4.73 8.57
C PHE A 376 -3.89 -5.01 9.09
N SER A 377 -4.94 -4.60 8.37
CA SER A 377 -6.34 -4.89 8.69
C SER A 377 -6.63 -6.40 8.75
N ASP A 378 -5.99 -7.20 7.90
CA ASP A 378 -6.16 -8.65 7.87
C ASP A 378 -5.51 -9.29 9.10
N ILE A 379 -4.42 -8.72 9.59
CA ILE A 379 -3.74 -9.17 10.81
C ILE A 379 -4.55 -8.80 12.05
N ILE A 380 -5.19 -7.61 12.08
CA ILE A 380 -6.15 -7.25 13.13
C ILE A 380 -7.33 -8.24 13.13
N GLN A 381 -7.85 -8.60 11.96
CA GLN A 381 -8.94 -9.56 11.83
C GLN A 381 -8.55 -10.96 12.35
N ALA A 382 -7.31 -11.38 12.08
CA ALA A 382 -6.74 -12.62 12.61
C ALA A 382 -6.64 -12.59 14.14
N ASP A 383 -6.14 -11.50 14.73
CA ASP A 383 -6.04 -11.30 16.18
C ASP A 383 -7.43 -11.33 16.86
N LEU A 384 -8.44 -10.74 16.20
CA LEU A 384 -9.83 -10.81 16.64
C LEU A 384 -10.42 -12.22 16.56
N LEU A 385 -10.11 -12.99 15.51
CA LEU A 385 -10.51 -14.40 15.41
C LEU A 385 -9.85 -15.24 16.50
N THR A 386 -8.57 -15.03 16.78
CA THR A 386 -7.87 -15.74 17.86
C THR A 386 -8.49 -15.43 19.21
N LEU A 387 -8.92 -14.18 19.46
CA LEU A 387 -9.70 -13.85 20.65
C LEU A 387 -11.04 -14.59 20.71
N LEU A 388 -11.78 -14.67 19.60
CA LEU A 388 -13.04 -15.42 19.56
C LEU A 388 -12.79 -16.89 19.95
N MET A 389 -11.75 -17.51 19.38
CA MET A 389 -11.35 -18.86 19.74
C MET A 389 -10.98 -18.98 21.21
N ALA A 390 -10.24 -18.00 21.75
CA ALA A 390 -9.91 -17.98 23.17
C ALA A 390 -11.12 -17.83 24.08
N PHE A 391 -12.19 -17.16 23.65
CA PHE A 391 -13.45 -17.10 24.41
C PHE A 391 -14.17 -18.45 24.48
N ILE A 392 -14.15 -19.25 23.42
CA ILE A 392 -14.88 -20.52 23.36
C ILE A 392 -14.06 -21.71 23.87
N THR A 393 -12.73 -21.62 23.90
CA THR A 393 -11.86 -22.68 24.42
C THR A 393 -11.62 -22.53 25.93
N PRO A 394 -11.88 -23.55 26.77
CA PRO A 394 -11.63 -23.50 28.21
C PRO A 394 -10.16 -23.22 28.54
N GLU A 395 -9.91 -22.52 29.66
CA GLU A 395 -8.55 -22.29 30.20
C GLU A 395 -7.57 -21.78 29.13
N THR A 396 -8.03 -20.82 28.31
CA THR A 396 -7.25 -20.22 27.23
C THR A 396 -7.34 -18.71 27.37
N GLN A 397 -6.20 -18.02 27.31
CA GLN A 397 -6.13 -16.56 27.47
C GLN A 397 -5.55 -15.88 26.24
N TRP A 398 -6.26 -14.92 25.67
CA TRP A 398 -5.74 -14.11 24.57
C TRP A 398 -6.14 -12.66 24.76
N TYR A 399 -5.17 -11.75 24.67
CA TYR A 399 -5.42 -10.31 24.68
C TYR A 399 -5.20 -9.75 23.27
N PRO A 400 -6.23 -9.18 22.62
CA PRO A 400 -6.17 -8.80 21.21
C PRO A 400 -5.42 -7.46 21.01
N GLN A 401 -4.09 -7.50 21.09
CA GLN A 401 -3.26 -6.30 21.10
C GLN A 401 -3.44 -5.40 19.86
N LEU A 402 -3.71 -5.99 18.68
CA LEU A 402 -3.85 -5.22 17.45
C LEU A 402 -5.19 -4.47 17.37
N MET A 403 -6.18 -4.87 18.17
CA MET A 403 -7.48 -4.17 18.24
C MET A 403 -7.36 -2.74 18.80
N HIS A 404 -6.24 -2.35 19.43
CA HIS A 404 -5.99 -0.94 19.76
C HIS A 404 -5.87 -0.02 18.53
N TYR A 405 -5.63 -0.60 17.35
CA TYR A 405 -5.58 0.12 16.09
C TYR A 405 -6.86 -0.03 15.26
N ALA A 406 -7.87 -0.73 15.77
CA ALA A 406 -9.19 -0.76 15.16
C ALA A 406 -9.93 0.55 15.45
N GLU A 407 -10.35 1.23 14.40
CA GLU A 407 -11.20 2.42 14.47
C GLU A 407 -12.68 2.03 14.67
N PHE A 408 -13.54 2.99 15.02
CA PHE A 408 -14.99 2.73 15.15
C PHE A 408 -15.60 2.12 13.89
N SER A 409 -15.20 2.62 12.73
CA SER A 409 -15.64 2.19 11.40
C SER A 409 -14.83 1.01 10.86
N SER A 410 -13.97 0.39 11.68
CA SER A 410 -13.24 -0.80 11.24
C SER A 410 -14.22 -1.94 11.01
N GLU A 411 -14.37 -2.29 9.73
CA GLU A 411 -15.14 -3.43 9.30
C GLU A 411 -14.24 -4.66 9.21
N PHE A 412 -14.75 -5.80 9.68
CA PHE A 412 -14.06 -7.08 9.55
C PHE A 412 -14.84 -7.99 8.61
N PRO A 413 -14.53 -7.98 7.30
CA PRO A 413 -15.29 -8.71 6.28
C PRO A 413 -15.58 -10.17 6.59
N PHE A 414 -14.66 -10.88 7.25
CA PHE A 414 -14.88 -12.28 7.63
C PHE A 414 -16.10 -12.43 8.55
N PHE A 415 -16.21 -11.61 9.60
CA PHE A 415 -17.34 -11.64 10.55
C PHE A 415 -18.62 -11.05 9.96
N ILE A 416 -18.51 -9.97 9.16
CA ILE A 416 -19.66 -9.38 8.48
C ILE A 416 -20.31 -10.40 7.54
N ARG A 417 -19.48 -11.10 6.74
CA ARG A 417 -19.94 -12.12 5.81
C ARG A 417 -20.60 -13.30 6.50
N ALA A 418 -20.19 -13.63 7.73
CA ALA A 418 -20.79 -14.69 8.54
C ALA A 418 -22.25 -14.42 8.95
N ALA A 419 -22.82 -13.25 8.60
CA ALA A 419 -24.27 -13.07 8.63
C ALA A 419 -25.01 -13.91 7.59
N GLN A 420 -24.35 -14.26 6.48
CA GLN A 420 -24.88 -15.15 5.45
C GLN A 420 -24.65 -16.60 5.84
N HIS A 421 -25.68 -17.45 5.77
CA HIS A 421 -25.60 -18.87 6.16
C HIS A 421 -24.41 -19.60 5.53
N LYS A 422 -24.23 -19.43 4.22
CA LYS A 422 -23.10 -20.01 3.47
C LYS A 422 -21.73 -19.65 4.06
N ASN A 423 -21.55 -18.42 4.54
CA ASN A 423 -20.28 -17.99 5.12
C ASN A 423 -20.22 -18.27 6.62
N PHE A 424 -21.36 -18.32 7.32
CA PHE A 424 -21.41 -18.77 8.71
C PHE A 424 -20.86 -20.20 8.83
N GLN A 425 -21.15 -21.08 7.86
CA GLN A 425 -20.56 -22.42 7.80
C GLN A 425 -19.01 -22.42 7.82
N SER A 426 -18.38 -21.36 7.31
CA SER A 426 -16.92 -21.18 7.41
C SER A 426 -16.48 -20.93 8.85
N LEU A 427 -17.15 -20.04 9.57
CA LEU A 427 -16.90 -19.80 10.99
C LEU A 427 -17.25 -21.02 11.86
N ALA A 428 -18.31 -21.74 11.52
CA ALA A 428 -18.68 -23.00 12.17
C ALA A 428 -17.60 -24.07 11.99
N THR A 429 -16.98 -24.15 10.81
CA THR A 429 -15.85 -25.06 10.56
C THR A 429 -14.66 -24.73 11.45
N ILE A 430 -14.29 -23.45 11.58
CA ILE A 430 -13.17 -23.01 12.43
C ILE A 430 -13.46 -23.29 13.90
N THR A 431 -14.66 -22.94 14.37
CA THR A 431 -15.04 -23.00 15.79
C THR A 431 -15.45 -24.41 16.24
N GLY A 432 -15.84 -25.28 15.32
CA GLY A 432 -16.48 -26.56 15.63
C GLY A 432 -17.92 -26.42 16.15
N ILE A 433 -18.51 -25.21 16.12
CA ILE A 433 -19.85 -24.93 16.63
C ILE A 433 -20.78 -24.60 15.45
N ALA A 434 -21.69 -25.51 15.13
CA ALA A 434 -22.58 -25.41 13.98
C ALA A 434 -23.79 -24.48 14.18
N ASP A 435 -24.10 -24.10 15.42
CA ASP A 435 -25.25 -23.27 15.76
C ASP A 435 -24.80 -21.86 16.18
N ALA A 436 -25.30 -20.84 15.48
CA ALA A 436 -24.93 -19.44 15.71
C ALA A 436 -25.31 -18.94 17.11
N LYS A 437 -26.42 -19.43 17.68
CA LYS A 437 -26.85 -19.08 19.04
C LYS A 437 -25.92 -19.70 20.07
N ILE A 438 -25.57 -20.97 19.92
CA ILE A 438 -24.60 -21.64 20.81
C ILE A 438 -23.24 -20.94 20.74
N LEU A 439 -22.78 -20.57 19.54
CA LEU A 439 -21.53 -19.83 19.37
C LEU A 439 -21.59 -18.49 20.09
N ARG A 440 -22.67 -17.71 19.91
CA ARG A 440 -22.87 -16.43 20.58
C ARG A 440 -22.84 -16.57 22.10
N GLU A 441 -23.58 -17.54 22.65
CA GLU A 441 -23.62 -17.81 24.09
C GLU A 441 -22.24 -18.19 24.64
N SER A 442 -21.48 -19.01 23.90
CA SER A 442 -20.12 -19.42 24.25
C SER A 442 -19.15 -18.22 24.27
N VAL A 443 -19.24 -17.34 23.27
CA VAL A 443 -18.42 -16.12 23.22
C VAL A 443 -18.76 -15.18 24.39
N LEU A 444 -20.05 -15.01 24.72
CA LEU A 444 -20.47 -14.18 25.87
C LEU A 444 -20.03 -14.78 27.21
N ALA A 445 -20.01 -16.12 27.34
CA ALA A 445 -19.47 -16.80 28.50
C ALA A 445 -17.95 -16.58 28.62
N GLY A 446 -17.21 -16.69 27.51
CA GLY A 446 -15.78 -16.39 27.45
C GLY A 446 -15.45 -14.94 27.78
N HIS A 447 -16.26 -13.98 27.30
CA HIS A 447 -16.13 -12.55 27.62
C HIS A 447 -16.15 -12.31 29.13
N LYS A 448 -17.08 -12.97 29.84
CA LYS A 448 -17.18 -12.94 31.31
C LYS A 448 -16.01 -13.67 31.97
N ARG A 449 -15.64 -14.86 31.48
CA ARG A 449 -14.54 -15.68 32.02
C ARG A 449 -13.21 -14.94 32.00
N LEU A 450 -12.89 -14.24 30.92
CA LEU A 450 -11.66 -13.46 30.79
C LEU A 450 -11.76 -12.05 31.38
N ASP A 451 -12.90 -11.70 31.98
CA ASP A 451 -13.19 -10.37 32.53
C ASP A 451 -12.84 -9.23 31.57
N SER A 452 -13.07 -9.46 30.28
CA SER A 452 -12.64 -8.53 29.22
C SER A 452 -13.41 -7.21 29.22
N SER A 453 -14.47 -7.11 30.03
CA SER A 453 -15.16 -5.85 30.36
C SER A 453 -14.25 -4.82 31.05
N ARG A 454 -13.19 -5.29 31.75
CA ARG A 454 -12.19 -4.44 32.40
C ARG A 454 -11.05 -4.05 31.47
N TRP A 455 -11.02 -4.55 30.24
CA TRP A 455 -9.98 -4.16 29.29
C TRP A 455 -10.29 -2.76 28.75
N HIS A 456 -9.49 -1.79 29.21
CA HIS A 456 -9.64 -0.39 28.83
C HIS A 456 -8.91 -0.06 27.53
N ASN A 457 -9.22 1.09 26.94
CA ASN A 457 -8.53 1.64 25.75
C ASN A 457 -8.75 0.87 24.44
N PHE A 458 -9.83 0.10 24.37
CA PHE A 458 -10.43 -0.33 23.10
C PHE A 458 -11.60 0.57 22.74
N TYR A 459 -11.86 0.74 21.45
CA TYR A 459 -13.04 1.46 21.00
C TYR A 459 -14.33 0.74 21.43
N SER A 460 -14.39 -0.59 21.28
CA SER A 460 -15.52 -1.40 21.74
C SER A 460 -15.26 -2.00 23.13
N ARG A 461 -16.24 -1.88 24.03
CA ARG A 461 -16.16 -2.45 25.39
C ARG A 461 -16.57 -3.93 25.47
N ASN A 462 -17.33 -4.40 24.49
CA ASN A 462 -17.66 -5.80 24.29
C ASN A 462 -17.33 -6.15 22.83
N PHE A 463 -16.45 -7.12 22.58
CA PHE A 463 -16.00 -7.45 21.22
C PHE A 463 -17.11 -8.01 20.31
N SER A 464 -18.36 -8.04 20.80
CA SER A 464 -19.57 -8.45 20.09
C SER A 464 -19.80 -7.72 18.77
N GLY A 465 -19.59 -6.39 18.74
CA GLY A 465 -19.74 -5.58 17.53
C GLY A 465 -18.73 -5.97 16.45
N PRO A 466 -17.41 -5.90 16.72
CA PRO A 466 -16.36 -6.35 15.80
C PRO A 466 -16.54 -7.80 15.30
N MET A 467 -17.03 -8.71 16.15
CA MET A 467 -17.29 -10.11 15.80
C MET A 467 -18.65 -10.33 15.12
N ASN A 468 -19.45 -9.28 14.94
CA ASN A 468 -20.77 -9.32 14.31
C ASN A 468 -21.74 -10.34 14.95
N LEU A 469 -21.64 -10.56 16.28
CA LEU A 469 -22.28 -11.70 16.95
C LEU A 469 -23.81 -11.74 16.79
N GLU A 470 -24.47 -10.57 16.82
CA GLU A 470 -25.94 -10.48 16.75
C GLU A 470 -26.48 -10.87 15.37
N ASN A 471 -25.67 -10.69 14.33
CA ASN A 471 -26.09 -10.92 12.95
C ASN A 471 -25.59 -12.27 12.40
N LEU A 472 -24.91 -13.09 13.19
CA LEU A 472 -24.45 -14.41 12.73
C LEU A 472 -25.64 -15.26 12.26
N ASP A 473 -25.52 -15.82 11.05
CA ASP A 473 -26.51 -16.71 10.43
C ASP A 473 -27.94 -16.12 10.29
N THR A 474 -28.08 -14.79 10.20
CA THR A 474 -29.40 -14.15 10.06
C THR A 474 -29.87 -13.99 8.61
N ILE A 475 -28.95 -14.05 7.64
CA ILE A 475 -29.22 -13.92 6.21
C ILE A 475 -29.14 -15.32 5.59
N LYS A 476 -30.26 -15.80 5.03
CA LYS A 476 -30.38 -17.15 4.47
C LYS A 476 -29.65 -17.33 3.16
#